data_AF-A0A554VCE9-F1
#
_entry.id   AF-A0A554VCE9-F1
#
_cell.length_a   1.000
_cell.length_b   1.000
_cell.length_c   1.000
_cell.angle_alpha   90.00
_cell.angle_beta   90.00
_cell.angle_gamma   90.00
#
_symmetry.space_group_name_H-M   'P 1'
#
loop_
_entity.id
_entity.type
_entity.pdbx_description
1 polymer ?
#
loop_
_entity_poly.entity_id
_entity_poly.type
_entity_poly.pdbx_seq_one_letter_code
_entity_poly.pdbx_strand_id
1 'polypeptide(L)'
;MTGKIKIIIMMLGAVFACTAPFIHIFYPKQHAQFAVYEKQLEQKELSEEEYDLKVENLKASEKFIGFTNIRKFWYAIGKPIAMLYFSLLLVYIYPFIILDKQIRWIVGVSAFLFLFISLYFVTWTLWHRQDFPKELYYWAIGLVASVGTGISILINSYYIKRQKNLHAWLYFVIRDVKRKYISAEDKEQFIRDYNDQIEKLR
;
A
#
# COMPACT_ATOMS: atom_id res chain seq x y z
N MET A 1 9.90 -23.58 -8.46
CA MET A 1 8.62 -23.05 -9.00
C MET A 1 8.88 -22.42 -10.36
N THR A 2 8.29 -22.93 -11.44
CA THR A 2 8.51 -22.45 -12.83
C THR A 2 8.01 -21.01 -13.01
N GLY A 3 8.60 -20.24 -13.91
CA GLY A 3 8.23 -18.83 -14.15
C GLY A 3 6.74 -18.64 -14.48
N LYS A 4 6.13 -19.61 -15.18
CA LYS A 4 4.70 -19.61 -15.51
C LYS A 4 3.78 -19.61 -14.28
N ILE A 5 4.12 -20.40 -13.25
CA ILE A 5 3.32 -20.48 -12.02
C ILE A 5 3.34 -19.14 -11.26
N LYS A 6 4.49 -18.44 -11.24
CA LYS A 6 4.61 -17.12 -10.63
C LYS A 6 3.70 -16.08 -11.29
N ILE A 7 3.67 -16.07 -12.62
CA ILE A 7 2.84 -15.14 -13.41
C ILE A 7 1.34 -15.40 -13.15
N ILE A 8 0.93 -16.67 -13.11
CA ILE A 8 -0.46 -17.04 -12.82
C ILE A 8 -0.88 -16.55 -11.42
N ILE A 9 -0.03 -16.75 -10.41
CA ILE A 9 -0.29 -16.27 -9.04
C ILE A 9 -0.44 -14.74 -9.02
N MET A 10 0.42 -14.01 -9.73
CA MET A 10 0.31 -12.55 -9.82
C MET A 10 -0.97 -12.12 -10.52
N MET A 11 -1.34 -12.74 -11.65
CA MET A 11 -2.57 -12.43 -12.36
C MET A 11 -3.81 -12.66 -11.49
N LEU A 12 -3.88 -13.80 -10.78
CA LEU A 12 -4.99 -14.08 -9.87
C LEU A 12 -5.04 -13.04 -8.73
N GLY A 13 -3.90 -12.72 -8.13
CA GLY A 13 -3.81 -11.69 -7.09
C GLY A 13 -4.31 -10.32 -7.57
N ALA A 14 -3.99 -9.93 -8.81
CA ALA A 14 -4.47 -8.70 -9.42
C ALA A 14 -5.99 -8.69 -9.58
N VAL A 15 -6.57 -9.79 -10.07
CA VAL A 15 -8.02 -9.94 -10.21
C VAL A 15 -8.71 -9.79 -8.85
N PHE A 16 -8.22 -10.49 -7.82
CA PHE A 16 -8.75 -10.41 -6.46
C PHE A 16 -8.60 -9.02 -5.82
N ALA A 17 -7.50 -8.31 -6.07
CA ALA A 17 -7.33 -6.94 -5.58
C ALA A 17 -8.32 -5.97 -6.25
N CYS A 18 -8.60 -6.19 -7.53
CA CYS A 18 -9.49 -5.35 -8.32
C CYS A 18 -10.98 -5.67 -8.12
N THR A 19 -11.36 -6.79 -7.50
CA THR A 19 -12.78 -7.15 -7.28
C THR A 19 -13.43 -6.39 -6.14
N ALA A 20 -12.67 -5.87 -5.17
CA ALA A 20 -13.22 -5.19 -3.99
C ALA A 20 -14.13 -3.98 -4.32
N PRO A 21 -13.78 -3.07 -5.26
CA PRO A 21 -14.68 -2.02 -5.72
C PRO A 21 -15.97 -2.55 -6.35
N PHE A 22 -15.89 -3.62 -7.13
CA PHE A 22 -17.06 -4.22 -7.78
C PHE A 22 -18.02 -4.84 -6.78
N ILE A 23 -17.51 -5.51 -5.73
CA ILE A 23 -18.36 -6.03 -4.64
C ILE A 23 -19.19 -4.90 -4.02
N HIS A 24 -18.61 -3.71 -3.83
CA HIS A 24 -19.36 -2.58 -3.28
C HIS A 24 -20.47 -2.03 -4.18
N ILE A 25 -20.33 -2.24 -5.50
CA ILE A 25 -21.33 -1.84 -6.51
C ILE A 25 -22.43 -2.90 -6.59
N PHE A 26 -22.06 -4.17 -6.66
CA PHE A 26 -23.02 -5.27 -6.88
C PHE A 26 -23.74 -5.72 -5.60
N TYR A 27 -23.16 -5.51 -4.42
CA TYR A 27 -23.78 -5.89 -3.15
C TYR A 27 -24.31 -4.64 -2.40
N PRO A 28 -25.64 -4.51 -2.26
CA PRO A 28 -26.24 -3.37 -1.56
C PRO A 28 -25.87 -3.35 -0.08
N LYS A 29 -26.03 -2.19 0.57
CA LYS A 29 -25.71 -2.04 2.01
C LYS A 29 -26.67 -2.84 2.90
N GLN A 30 -27.91 -2.99 2.45
CA GLN A 30 -28.98 -3.72 3.13
C GLN A 30 -29.73 -4.57 2.11
N HIS A 31 -30.18 -5.74 2.53
CA HIS A 31 -31.07 -6.59 1.74
C HIS A 31 -32.40 -5.88 1.47
N ALA A 32 -32.94 -6.03 0.26
CA ALA A 32 -34.22 -5.42 -0.09
C ALA A 32 -35.39 -5.91 0.80
N GLN A 33 -35.29 -7.12 1.35
CA GLN A 33 -36.32 -7.68 2.23
C GLN A 33 -36.43 -6.96 3.58
N PHE A 34 -35.41 -6.24 4.06
CA PHE A 34 -35.55 -5.44 5.28
C PHE A 34 -36.64 -4.38 5.12
N ALA A 35 -36.66 -3.67 3.99
CA ALA A 35 -37.69 -2.67 3.68
C ALA A 35 -39.07 -3.30 3.48
N VAL A 36 -39.13 -4.54 2.99
CA VAL A 36 -40.40 -5.28 2.86
C VAL A 36 -40.96 -5.62 4.24
N TYR A 37 -40.15 -6.17 5.14
CA TYR A 37 -40.58 -6.51 6.49
C TYR A 37 -40.97 -5.28 7.30
N GLU A 38 -40.24 -4.17 7.16
CA GLU A 38 -40.56 -2.89 7.80
C GLU A 38 -41.92 -2.36 7.33
N LYS A 39 -42.18 -2.39 6.02
CA LYS A 39 -43.47 -2.00 5.47
C LYS A 39 -44.62 -2.91 5.94
N GLN A 40 -44.40 -4.22 6.02
CA GLN A 40 -45.42 -5.16 6.50
C GLN A 40 -45.74 -4.95 7.98
N LEU A 41 -44.75 -4.58 8.80
CA LEU A 41 -44.94 -4.21 10.20
C LEU A 41 -45.76 -2.91 10.31
N GLU A 42 -45.45 -1.88 9.52
CA GLU A 42 -46.21 -0.62 9.47
C GLU A 42 -47.67 -0.85 9.07
N GLN A 43 -47.90 -1.76 8.13
CA GLN A 43 -49.24 -2.15 7.66
C GLN A 43 -49.98 -3.08 8.64
N LYS A 44 -49.35 -3.46 9.77
CA LYS A 44 -49.87 -4.43 10.75
C LYS A 44 -50.16 -5.81 10.15
N GLU A 45 -49.54 -6.15 9.02
CA GLU A 45 -49.56 -7.49 8.42
C GLU A 45 -48.63 -8.46 9.16
N LEU A 46 -47.72 -7.91 9.97
CA LEU A 46 -46.72 -8.60 10.76
C LEU A 46 -46.80 -8.11 12.21
N SER A 47 -46.77 -9.05 13.17
CA SER A 47 -46.54 -8.68 14.57
C SER A 47 -45.07 -8.29 14.81
N GLU A 48 -44.80 -7.55 15.88
CA GLU A 48 -43.42 -7.17 16.27
C GLU A 48 -42.54 -8.41 16.50
N GLU A 49 -43.06 -9.44 17.17
CA GLU A 49 -42.32 -10.68 17.43
C GLU A 49 -41.95 -11.43 16.14
N GLU A 50 -42.89 -11.52 15.20
CA GLU A 50 -42.63 -12.16 13.90
C GLU A 50 -41.68 -11.33 13.03
N TYR A 51 -41.72 -10.00 13.12
CA TYR A 51 -40.77 -9.11 12.45
C TYR A 51 -39.35 -9.37 12.96
N ASP A 52 -39.16 -9.39 14.28
CA ASP A 52 -37.85 -9.62 14.90
C ASP A 52 -37.28 -10.98 14.50
N LEU A 53 -38.10 -12.04 14.51
CA LEU A 53 -37.70 -13.38 14.10
C LEU A 53 -37.27 -13.41 12.61
N LYS A 54 -38.03 -12.76 11.72
CA LYS A 54 -37.69 -12.69 10.28
C LYS A 54 -36.41 -11.90 10.04
N VAL A 55 -36.24 -10.77 10.73
CA VAL A 55 -35.04 -9.93 10.66
C VAL A 55 -33.82 -10.66 11.16
N GLU A 56 -33.93 -11.41 12.27
CA GLU A 56 -32.83 -12.20 12.82
C GLU A 56 -32.43 -13.33 11.86
N ASN A 57 -33.41 -14.09 11.35
CA ASN A 57 -33.16 -15.14 10.37
C ASN A 57 -32.50 -14.61 9.09
N LEU A 58 -32.96 -13.46 8.59
CA LEU A 58 -32.37 -12.81 7.43
C LEU A 58 -30.93 -12.38 7.71
N LYS A 59 -30.68 -11.71 8.84
CA LYS A 59 -29.32 -11.32 9.27
C LYS A 59 -28.40 -12.54 9.41
N ALA A 60 -28.91 -13.66 9.93
CA ALA A 60 -28.15 -14.90 10.05
C ALA A 60 -27.81 -15.49 8.67
N SER A 61 -28.75 -15.45 7.72
CA SER A 61 -28.53 -15.93 6.35
C SER A 61 -27.53 -15.08 5.55
N GLU A 62 -27.42 -13.78 5.85
CA GLU A 62 -26.47 -12.88 5.20
C GLU A 62 -25.05 -12.95 5.80
N LYS A 63 -24.88 -13.56 6.98
CA LYS A 63 -23.57 -13.64 7.62
C LYS A 63 -22.58 -14.40 6.74
N PHE A 64 -21.39 -13.84 6.59
CA PHE A 64 -20.32 -14.41 5.79
C PHE A 64 -19.01 -14.38 6.57
N ILE A 65 -18.48 -15.56 6.93
CA ILE A 65 -17.20 -15.73 7.64
C ILE A 65 -17.11 -14.81 8.87
N GLY A 66 -18.16 -14.78 9.70
CA GLY A 66 -18.22 -13.94 10.91
C GLY A 66 -18.56 -12.46 10.67
N PHE A 67 -18.62 -12.00 9.42
CA PHE A 67 -19.10 -10.66 9.07
C PHE A 67 -20.61 -10.64 8.86
N THR A 68 -21.24 -9.48 9.10
CA THR A 68 -22.70 -9.35 8.94
C THR A 68 -23.17 -9.49 7.49
N ASN A 69 -22.31 -9.18 6.52
CA ASN A 69 -22.56 -9.41 5.10
C ASN A 69 -21.24 -9.49 4.32
N ILE A 70 -21.32 -10.02 3.10
CA ILE A 70 -20.19 -10.16 2.18
C ILE A 70 -19.50 -8.82 1.89
N ARG A 71 -20.25 -7.71 1.85
CA ARG A 71 -19.70 -6.37 1.61
C ARG A 71 -18.73 -5.94 2.71
N LYS A 72 -19.09 -6.16 3.99
CA LYS A 72 -18.20 -5.83 5.13
C LYS A 72 -16.98 -6.74 5.15
N PHE A 73 -17.14 -8.03 4.83
CA PHE A 73 -16.01 -8.94 4.67
C PHE A 73 -15.02 -8.42 3.61
N TRP A 74 -15.49 -8.08 2.42
CA TRP A 74 -14.63 -7.55 1.35
C TRP A 74 -14.00 -6.21 1.68
N TYR A 75 -14.68 -5.35 2.45
CA TYR A 75 -14.08 -4.12 2.94
C TYR A 75 -12.91 -4.39 3.89
N ALA A 76 -13.07 -5.37 4.79
CA ALA A 76 -12.05 -5.75 5.75
C ALA A 76 -10.85 -6.42 5.08
N ILE A 77 -11.09 -7.40 4.19
CA ILE A 77 -10.02 -8.22 3.58
C ILE A 77 -9.43 -7.61 2.30
N GLY A 78 -10.18 -6.79 1.58
CA GLY A 78 -9.79 -6.27 0.26
C GLY A 78 -8.55 -5.39 0.29
N LYS A 79 -8.44 -4.48 1.28
CA LYS A 79 -7.24 -3.64 1.47
C LYS A 79 -6.00 -4.49 1.79
N PRO A 80 -6.03 -5.42 2.77
CA PRO A 80 -4.94 -6.35 3.03
C PRO A 80 -4.53 -7.17 1.81
N ILE A 81 -5.49 -7.73 1.04
CA ILE A 81 -5.18 -8.50 -0.17
C ILE A 81 -4.51 -7.63 -1.24
N ALA A 82 -5.01 -6.42 -1.48
CA ALA A 82 -4.39 -5.51 -2.43
C ALA A 82 -2.95 -5.15 -2.01
N MET A 83 -2.74 -4.87 -0.73
CA MET A 83 -1.41 -4.60 -0.17
C MET A 83 -0.48 -5.81 -0.30
N LEU A 84 -1.00 -7.01 -0.05
CA LEU A 84 -0.27 -8.28 -0.25
C LEU A 84 0.15 -8.43 -1.70
N TYR A 85 -0.76 -8.22 -2.65
CA TYR A 85 -0.47 -8.27 -4.08
C TYR A 85 0.63 -7.27 -4.48
N PHE A 86 0.49 -6.00 -4.10
CA PHE A 86 1.50 -4.98 -4.43
C PHE A 86 2.85 -5.24 -3.76
N SER A 87 2.86 -5.76 -2.53
CA SER A 87 4.12 -6.11 -1.86
C SER A 87 4.84 -7.25 -2.57
N LEU A 88 4.12 -8.30 -3.00
CA LEU A 88 4.69 -9.41 -3.77
C LEU A 88 5.20 -8.95 -5.13
N LEU A 89 4.44 -8.09 -5.81
CA LEU A 89 4.85 -7.47 -7.07
C LEU A 89 6.11 -6.62 -6.88
N LEU A 90 6.18 -5.81 -5.82
CA LEU A 90 7.35 -5.01 -5.50
C LEU A 90 8.55 -5.92 -5.27
N VAL A 91 8.44 -6.93 -4.39
CA VAL A 91 9.48 -7.93 -4.08
C VAL A 91 10.01 -8.60 -5.35
N TYR A 92 9.12 -8.90 -6.31
CA TYR A 92 9.50 -9.52 -7.57
C TYR A 92 10.25 -8.56 -8.50
N ILE A 93 9.80 -7.31 -8.62
CA ILE A 93 10.26 -6.36 -9.65
C ILE A 93 11.49 -5.57 -9.20
N TYR A 94 11.59 -5.18 -7.93
CA TYR A 94 12.63 -4.26 -7.45
C TYR A 94 14.07 -4.70 -7.71
N PRO A 95 14.44 -6.01 -7.72
CA PRO A 95 15.82 -6.42 -7.99
C PRO A 95 16.24 -6.17 -9.44
N PHE A 96 15.28 -6.13 -10.37
CA PHE A 96 15.51 -5.97 -11.80
C PHE A 96 15.53 -4.50 -12.23
N ILE A 97 14.65 -3.67 -11.65
CA ILE A 97 14.53 -2.26 -12.03
C ILE A 97 15.55 -1.38 -11.30
N ILE A 98 15.81 -1.65 -10.02
CA ILE A 98 16.60 -0.75 -9.19
C ILE A 98 18.08 -1.18 -9.22
N LEU A 99 18.88 -0.44 -9.98
CA LEU A 99 20.32 -0.70 -10.14
C LEU A 99 21.13 -0.29 -8.89
N ASP A 100 20.73 0.81 -8.23
CA ASP A 100 21.45 1.29 -7.04
C ASP A 100 21.26 0.32 -5.87
N LYS A 101 22.37 -0.18 -5.32
CA LYS A 101 22.38 -1.17 -4.23
C LYS A 101 21.71 -0.66 -2.95
N GLN A 102 21.87 0.63 -2.62
CA GLN A 102 21.31 1.22 -1.41
C GLN A 102 19.80 1.42 -1.56
N ILE A 103 19.34 1.99 -2.69
CA ILE A 103 17.91 2.10 -2.98
C ILE A 103 17.27 0.72 -3.03
N ARG A 104 17.92 -0.26 -3.67
CA ARG A 104 17.43 -1.64 -3.75
C ARG A 104 17.20 -2.23 -2.37
N TRP A 105 18.13 -2.02 -1.44
CA TRP A 105 17.99 -2.51 -0.07
C TRP A 105 16.83 -1.82 0.66
N ILE A 106 16.73 -0.49 0.57
CA ILE A 106 15.62 0.29 1.17
C ILE A 106 14.27 -0.20 0.65
N VAL A 107 14.12 -0.33 -0.67
CA VAL A 107 12.89 -0.81 -1.29
C VAL A 107 12.60 -2.26 -0.90
N GLY A 108 13.61 -3.13 -0.84
CA GLY A 108 13.47 -4.51 -0.41
C GLY A 108 12.95 -4.63 1.03
N VAL A 109 13.50 -3.85 1.96
CA VAL A 109 13.05 -3.81 3.37
C VAL A 109 11.60 -3.31 3.44
N SER A 110 11.27 -2.22 2.73
CA SER A 110 9.90 -1.70 2.69
C SER A 110 8.91 -2.70 2.10
N ALA A 111 9.28 -3.39 1.02
CA ALA A 111 8.46 -4.44 0.40
C ALA A 111 8.15 -5.56 1.40
N PHE A 112 9.18 -6.00 2.13
CA PHE A 112 9.06 -7.06 3.12
C PHE A 112 8.17 -6.64 4.30
N LEU A 113 8.26 -5.39 4.75
CA LEU A 113 7.37 -4.85 5.80
C LEU A 113 5.91 -4.83 5.33
N PHE A 114 5.63 -4.36 4.11
CA PHE A 114 4.28 -4.40 3.56
C PHE A 114 3.76 -5.83 3.40
N LEU A 115 4.62 -6.76 3.01
CA LEU A 115 4.28 -8.19 2.94
C LEU A 115 3.89 -8.73 4.32
N PHE A 116 4.68 -8.44 5.36
CA PHE A 116 4.38 -8.89 6.71
C PHE A 116 3.08 -8.28 7.26
N ILE A 117 2.89 -6.97 7.08
CA ILE A 117 1.68 -6.25 7.52
C ILE A 117 0.44 -6.79 6.82
N SER A 118 0.51 -6.99 5.50
CA SER A 118 -0.63 -7.51 4.73
C SER A 118 -0.98 -8.95 5.11
N LEU A 119 0.01 -9.82 5.30
CA LEU A 119 -0.20 -11.18 5.81
C LEU A 119 -0.86 -11.15 7.19
N TYR A 120 -0.36 -10.32 8.12
CA TYR A 120 -0.97 -10.15 9.43
C TYR A 120 -2.45 -9.78 9.34
N PHE A 121 -2.81 -8.76 8.54
CA PHE A 121 -4.20 -8.34 8.44
C PHE A 121 -5.10 -9.34 7.71
N VAL A 122 -4.58 -10.05 6.70
CA VAL A 122 -5.32 -11.16 6.06
C VAL A 122 -5.61 -12.25 7.09
N THR A 123 -4.58 -12.67 7.84
CA THR A 123 -4.74 -13.67 8.90
C THR A 123 -5.72 -13.18 9.96
N TRP A 124 -5.56 -11.97 10.48
CA TRP A 124 -6.44 -11.39 11.49
C TRP A 124 -7.90 -11.31 11.02
N THR A 125 -8.13 -10.93 9.76
CA THR A 125 -9.48 -10.87 9.17
C THR A 125 -10.16 -12.23 9.11
N LEU A 126 -9.39 -13.31 8.96
CA LEU A 126 -9.88 -14.69 8.92
C LEU A 126 -9.81 -15.40 10.28
N TRP A 127 -9.24 -14.75 11.30
CA TRP A 127 -9.01 -15.32 12.61
C TRP A 127 -10.22 -15.08 13.51
N HIS A 128 -10.86 -16.15 13.96
CA HIS A 128 -12.10 -16.10 14.73
C HIS A 128 -11.89 -15.82 16.24
N ARG A 129 -10.64 -15.80 16.72
CA ARG A 129 -10.33 -15.63 18.15
C ARG A 129 -10.27 -14.16 18.55
N GLN A 130 -10.44 -13.96 19.86
CA GLN A 130 -10.41 -12.68 20.56
C GLN A 130 -9.16 -11.85 20.22
N ASP A 131 -9.33 -10.53 20.13
CA ASP A 131 -8.28 -9.57 19.82
C ASP A 131 -7.05 -9.74 20.72
N PHE A 132 -5.89 -9.32 20.19
CA PHE A 132 -4.67 -9.30 20.98
C PHE A 132 -4.83 -8.38 22.22
N PRO A 133 -4.11 -8.65 23.32
CA PRO A 133 -4.05 -7.72 24.45
C PRO A 133 -3.57 -6.33 23.98
N LYS A 134 -4.13 -5.28 24.58
CA LYS A 134 -3.93 -3.87 24.16
C LYS A 134 -2.46 -3.47 24.14
N GLU A 135 -1.67 -4.04 25.04
CA GLU A 135 -0.24 -3.81 25.18
C GLU A 135 0.52 -4.22 23.92
N LEU A 136 0.16 -5.34 23.29
CA LEU A 136 0.80 -5.81 22.05
C LEU A 136 0.56 -4.85 20.89
N TYR A 137 -0.60 -4.18 20.84
CA TYR A 137 -0.86 -3.15 19.83
C TYR A 137 0.07 -1.95 20.00
N TYR A 138 0.29 -1.48 21.23
CA TYR A 138 1.21 -0.37 21.48
C TYR A 138 2.67 -0.74 21.16
N TRP A 139 3.09 -1.96 21.51
CA TRP A 139 4.41 -2.47 21.12
C TRP A 139 4.57 -2.55 19.60
N ALA A 140 3.56 -3.04 18.88
CA ALA A 140 3.58 -3.10 17.42
C ALA A 140 3.69 -1.71 16.79
N ILE A 141 2.93 -0.73 17.28
CA ILE A 141 3.00 0.67 16.81
C ILE A 141 4.39 1.24 17.06
N GLY A 142 4.94 1.07 18.26
CA GLY A 142 6.29 1.55 18.60
C GLY A 142 7.38 0.92 17.73
N LEU A 143 7.27 -0.39 17.47
CA LEU A 143 8.20 -1.11 16.59
C LEU A 143 8.13 -0.58 15.15
N VAL A 144 6.91 -0.47 14.58
CA VAL A 144 6.71 0.01 13.21
C VAL A 144 7.20 1.46 13.06
N ALA A 145 6.92 2.33 14.04
CA ALA A 145 7.40 3.70 14.04
C ALA A 145 8.93 3.76 14.06
N SER A 146 9.57 2.97 14.93
CA SER A 146 11.03 2.92 15.05
C SER A 146 11.70 2.45 13.75
N VAL A 147 11.17 1.39 13.13
CA VAL A 147 11.66 0.90 11.84
C VAL A 147 11.44 1.94 10.74
N GLY A 148 10.27 2.59 10.71
CA GLY A 148 9.95 3.65 9.76
C GLY A 148 10.93 4.81 9.85
N THR A 149 11.21 5.31 11.06
CA THR A 149 12.21 6.35 11.31
C THR A 149 13.60 5.93 10.82
N GLY A 150 14.02 4.68 11.10
CA GLY A 150 15.29 4.15 10.61
C GLY A 150 15.39 4.17 9.08
N ILE A 151 14.33 3.74 8.39
CA ILE A 151 14.26 3.79 6.92
C ILE A 151 14.34 5.24 6.41
N SER A 152 13.61 6.18 7.03
CA SER A 152 13.65 7.60 6.66
C SER A 152 15.04 8.20 6.81
N ILE A 153 15.75 7.88 7.89
CA ILE A 153 17.14 8.34 8.11
C ILE A 153 18.07 7.80 7.00
N LEU A 154 17.92 6.54 6.61
CA LEU A 154 18.73 5.93 5.55
C LEU A 154 18.45 6.55 4.18
N ILE A 155 17.19 6.82 3.85
CA ILE A 155 16.80 7.53 2.63
C ILE A 155 17.42 8.93 2.61
N ASN A 156 17.30 9.67 3.72
CA ASN A 156 17.84 11.02 3.80
C ASN A 156 19.38 11.03 3.69
N SER A 157 20.04 10.09 4.37
CA SER A 157 21.50 9.93 4.32
C SER A 157 21.98 9.61 2.90
N TYR A 158 21.25 8.76 2.18
CA TYR A 158 21.50 8.47 0.78
C TYR A 158 21.33 9.70 -0.11
N TYR A 159 20.23 10.45 0.06
CA TYR A 159 19.95 11.66 -0.69
C TYR A 159 21.05 12.71 -0.52
N ILE A 160 21.46 12.99 0.72
CA ILE A 160 22.54 13.93 1.03
C ILE A 160 23.87 13.48 0.39
N LYS A 161 24.22 12.19 0.50
CA LYS A 161 25.44 11.65 -0.11
C LYS A 161 25.42 11.79 -1.63
N ARG A 162 24.29 11.49 -2.27
CA ARG A 162 24.11 11.62 -3.72
C ARG A 162 24.23 13.09 -4.16
N GLN A 163 23.62 14.02 -3.44
CA GLN A 163 23.75 15.45 -3.74
C GLN A 163 25.20 15.93 -3.61
N LYS A 164 25.93 15.53 -2.56
CA LYS A 164 27.35 15.87 -2.39
C LYS A 164 28.20 15.32 -3.55
N ASN A 165 27.97 14.08 -3.97
CA ASN A 165 28.66 13.48 -5.10
C ASN A 165 28.35 14.20 -6.42
N LEU A 166 27.09 14.59 -6.64
CA LEU A 166 26.70 15.38 -7.80
C LEU A 166 27.40 16.74 -7.82
N HIS A 167 27.41 17.46 -6.68
CA HIS A 167 28.12 18.73 -6.53
C HIS A 167 29.62 18.56 -6.77
N ALA A 168 30.25 17.53 -6.22
CA ALA A 168 31.67 17.24 -6.44
C ALA A 168 31.98 16.93 -7.91
N TRP A 169 31.12 16.15 -8.58
CA TRP A 169 31.27 15.85 -10.00
C TRP A 169 31.09 17.10 -10.87
N LEU A 170 30.05 17.91 -10.61
CA LEU A 170 29.84 19.18 -11.30
C LEU A 170 31.01 20.13 -11.08
N TYR A 171 31.50 20.24 -9.85
CA TYR A 171 32.67 21.04 -9.53
C TYR A 171 33.93 20.54 -10.26
N PHE A 172 34.13 19.23 -10.36
CA PHE A 172 35.21 18.63 -11.14
C PHE A 172 35.09 18.97 -12.63
N VAL A 173 33.91 18.75 -13.23
CA VAL A 173 33.64 19.09 -14.63
C VAL A 173 33.93 20.57 -14.86
N ILE A 174 33.42 21.45 -14.01
CA ILE A 174 33.69 22.88 -14.14
C ILE A 174 35.16 23.15 -13.99
N ARG A 175 35.81 22.79 -12.89
CA ARG A 175 37.18 23.22 -12.63
C ARG A 175 38.15 22.67 -13.68
N ASP A 176 38.02 21.40 -14.06
CA ASP A 176 38.98 20.76 -14.95
C ASP A 176 38.63 20.95 -16.43
N VAL A 177 37.34 20.98 -16.81
CA VAL A 177 36.92 21.28 -18.20
C VAL A 177 37.04 22.77 -18.50
N LYS A 178 36.59 23.66 -17.59
CA LYS A 178 36.73 25.13 -17.76
C LYS A 178 38.17 25.56 -17.93
N ARG A 179 39.10 24.95 -17.17
CA ARG A 179 40.51 25.34 -17.19
C ARG A 179 41.24 24.84 -18.44
N LYS A 180 40.73 23.78 -19.08
CA LYS A 180 41.39 23.10 -20.19
C LYS A 180 40.77 23.39 -21.56
N TYR A 181 39.49 23.75 -21.62
CA TYR A 181 38.74 23.83 -22.88
C TYR A 181 37.94 25.13 -23.10
N ILE A 182 37.86 26.04 -22.13
CA ILE A 182 37.06 27.28 -22.26
C ILE A 182 37.98 28.50 -22.36
N SER A 183 37.79 29.28 -23.42
CA SER A 183 38.51 30.54 -23.67
C SER A 183 38.22 31.57 -22.56
N ALA A 184 39.04 32.62 -22.44
CA ALA A 184 38.78 33.65 -21.43
C ALA A 184 37.49 34.46 -21.71
N GLU A 185 37.07 34.51 -22.96
CA GLU A 185 35.94 35.28 -23.47
C GLU A 185 34.59 34.59 -23.16
N ASP A 186 34.55 33.26 -23.21
CA ASP A 186 33.31 32.48 -23.00
C ASP A 186 33.00 32.20 -21.51
N LYS A 187 33.84 32.68 -20.59
CA LYS A 187 33.76 32.34 -19.15
C LYS A 187 32.48 32.80 -18.47
N GLU A 188 32.00 33.99 -18.78
CA GLU A 188 30.80 34.53 -18.13
C GLU A 188 29.52 33.82 -18.57
N GLN A 189 29.43 33.46 -19.85
CA GLN A 189 28.27 32.77 -20.39
C GLN A 189 28.16 31.37 -19.81
N PHE A 190 29.28 30.65 -19.73
CA PHE A 190 29.33 29.34 -19.08
C PHE A 190 28.92 29.37 -17.59
N ILE A 191 29.30 30.41 -16.84
CA ILE A 191 28.91 30.56 -15.42
C ILE A 191 27.40 30.78 -15.29
N ARG A 192 26.80 31.56 -16.19
CA ARG A 192 25.35 31.78 -16.22
C ARG A 192 24.59 30.50 -16.53
N ASP A 193 24.97 29.80 -17.59
CA ASP A 193 24.34 28.53 -17.97
C ASP A 193 24.49 27.48 -16.86
N TYR A 194 25.62 27.48 -16.16
CA TYR A 194 25.85 26.61 -15.02
C TYR A 194 24.92 26.90 -13.83
N ASN A 195 24.83 28.16 -13.42
CA ASN A 195 23.97 28.54 -12.29
C ASN A 195 22.50 28.22 -12.60
N ASP A 196 22.07 28.44 -13.84
CA ASP A 196 20.74 28.07 -14.33
C ASP A 196 20.52 26.54 -14.29
N GLN A 197 21.50 25.73 -14.69
CA GLN A 197 21.41 24.27 -14.60
C GLN A 197 21.39 23.75 -13.15
N ILE A 198 22.12 24.39 -12.24
CA ILE A 198 22.05 24.06 -10.81
C ILE A 198 20.71 24.44 -10.21
N GLU A 199 20.17 25.61 -10.57
CA GLU A 199 18.88 26.07 -10.09
C GLU A 199 17.76 25.14 -10.56
N LYS A 200 17.84 24.60 -11.77
CA LYS A 200 16.93 23.56 -12.30
C LYS A 200 17.02 22.20 -11.58
N LEU A 201 18.13 21.92 -10.91
CA LEU A 201 18.36 20.67 -10.17
C LEU A 201 18.03 20.77 -8.68
N ARG A 202 17.69 21.98 -8.19
CA ARG A 202 17.34 22.26 -6.80
C ARG A 202 15.84 22.11 -6.58
#